data_AF-A0A920VET6-F1
#
_entry.id   AF-A0A920VET6-F1
#
_cell.length_a   1.000
_cell.length_b   1.000
_cell.length_c   1.000
_cell.angle_alpha   90.00
_cell.angle_beta   90.00
_cell.angle_gamma   90.00
#
_symmetry.space_group_name_H-M   'P 1'
#
loop_
_entity.id
_entity.type
_entity.pdbx_description
1 polymer ?
#
loop_
_entity_poly.entity_id
_entity_poly.type
_entity_poly.pdbx_seq_one_letter_code
_entity_poly.pdbx_strand_id
1 'polypeptide(L)'
;MKATRETNQRVRSARFQRQVSPLRSSRRLDVFPLSRRLRVEQPNSSCRFLRVSAGDDAALTQSIADVISSKSMTIGATNQPHGVSVMANRLVEDFRDDEDIRKAGLIVKREHPDFGQAEHPGSVAKLSETPMRVGRPTPLLGAETDDILSEAGYTGEQIESMKLSGAVVQRQA
;
A
#
# COMPACT_ATOMS: atom_id res chain seq x y z
N MET A 1 -10.93 -33.30 -27.59
CA MET A 1 -11.29 -32.23 -26.64
C MET A 1 -12.21 -32.75 -25.52
N LYS A 2 -11.67 -33.51 -24.55
CA LYS A 2 -12.46 -34.06 -23.42
C LYS A 2 -11.87 -33.77 -22.02
N ALA A 3 -10.74 -33.07 -21.92
CA ALA A 3 -10.00 -32.95 -20.66
C ALA A 3 -10.31 -31.70 -19.81
N THR A 4 -11.11 -30.75 -20.28
CA THR A 4 -11.35 -29.47 -19.59
C THR A 4 -12.72 -29.33 -18.92
N ARG A 5 -13.58 -30.35 -18.97
CA ARG A 5 -14.90 -30.34 -18.30
C ARG A 5 -14.90 -30.91 -16.87
N GLU A 6 -13.90 -31.70 -16.48
CA GLU A 6 -13.89 -32.35 -15.15
C GLU A 6 -13.46 -31.42 -13.99
N THR A 7 -12.71 -30.36 -14.28
CA THR A 7 -12.22 -29.43 -13.25
C THR A 7 -13.32 -28.52 -12.70
N ASN A 8 -14.33 -28.19 -13.50
CA ASN A 8 -15.42 -27.29 -13.07
C ASN A 8 -16.55 -28.01 -12.29
N GLN A 9 -16.53 -29.33 -12.21
CA GLN A 9 -17.53 -30.12 -11.48
C GLN A 9 -17.14 -30.39 -10.02
N ARG A 10 -15.87 -30.16 -9.64
CA ARG A 10 -15.37 -30.32 -8.26
C ARG A 10 -15.63 -29.13 -7.33
N VAL A 11 -16.05 -27.98 -7.85
CA VAL A 11 -16.28 -26.76 -7.03
C VAL A 11 -17.71 -26.72 -6.43
N ARG A 12 -18.63 -27.59 -6.87
CA ARG A 12 -20.06 -27.51 -6.49
C ARG A 12 -20.54 -28.48 -5.41
N SER A 13 -19.69 -29.29 -4.79
CA SER A 13 -20.12 -30.31 -3.81
C SER A 13 -19.52 -30.19 -2.40
N ALA A 14 -18.84 -29.08 -2.07
CA ALA A 14 -18.39 -28.83 -0.70
C ALA A 14 -19.55 -28.38 0.19
N ARG A 15 -20.28 -29.39 0.68
CA ARG A 15 -21.36 -29.35 1.66
C ARG A 15 -20.90 -28.60 2.91
N PHE A 16 -21.57 -27.48 3.18
CA PHE A 16 -21.53 -26.70 4.41
C PHE A 16 -21.82 -27.60 5.63
N GLN A 17 -20.76 -28.06 6.31
CA GLN A 17 -20.87 -28.60 7.66
C GLN A 17 -20.27 -27.57 8.62
N ARG A 18 -21.16 -26.85 9.31
CA ARG A 18 -20.84 -26.09 10.52
C ARG A 18 -20.35 -27.08 11.59
N GLN A 19 -19.05 -27.14 11.81
CA GLN A 19 -18.51 -27.59 13.09
C GLN A 19 -18.30 -26.36 13.95
N VAL A 20 -19.22 -26.15 14.90
CA VAL A 20 -19.08 -25.16 15.96
C VAL A 20 -18.36 -25.86 17.11
N SER A 21 -17.05 -25.61 17.23
CA SER A 21 -16.27 -26.12 18.36
C SER A 21 -16.60 -25.32 19.62
N PRO A 22 -16.82 -25.94 20.78
CA PRO A 22 -17.18 -25.23 22.00
C PRO A 22 -15.96 -24.49 22.56
N LEU A 23 -16.07 -23.16 22.66
CA LEU A 23 -15.12 -22.32 23.38
C LEU A 23 -15.21 -22.63 24.88
N ARG A 24 -14.22 -23.36 25.41
CA ARG A 24 -14.01 -23.55 26.84
C ARG A 24 -12.61 -23.06 27.22
N SER A 25 -12.50 -21.82 27.64
CA SER A 25 -11.95 -21.50 28.97
C SER A 25 -12.17 -20.03 29.26
N SER A 26 -12.92 -19.78 30.32
CA SER A 26 -13.09 -18.51 30.99
C SER A 26 -11.72 -18.00 31.48
N ARG A 27 -11.06 -17.13 30.71
CA ARG A 27 -10.13 -16.16 31.31
C ARG A 27 -10.96 -14.93 31.68
N ARG A 28 -11.12 -14.71 32.98
CA ARG A 28 -11.64 -13.46 33.52
C ARG A 28 -10.82 -12.32 32.90
N LEU A 29 -11.47 -11.49 32.10
CA LEU A 29 -10.96 -10.16 31.81
C LEU A 29 -11.08 -9.40 33.13
N ASP A 30 -9.96 -9.19 33.80
CA ASP A 30 -9.90 -8.23 34.89
C ASP A 30 -10.22 -6.86 34.28
N VAL A 31 -11.47 -6.43 34.48
CA VAL A 31 -11.93 -5.10 34.12
C VAL A 31 -11.21 -4.14 35.06
N PHE A 32 -10.11 -3.56 34.57
CA PHE A 32 -9.38 -2.51 35.27
C PHE A 32 -10.34 -1.34 35.51
N PRO A 33 -10.56 -0.89 36.75
CA PRO A 33 -11.49 0.19 37.02
C PRO A 33 -10.94 1.50 36.43
N LEU A 34 -11.62 2.01 35.40
CA LEU A 34 -11.44 3.35 34.80
C LEU A 34 -11.92 4.44 35.77
N SER A 35 -11.26 4.56 36.92
CA SER A 35 -11.59 5.55 37.96
C SER A 35 -10.37 6.35 38.40
N ARG A 36 -9.42 6.59 37.50
CA ARG A 36 -8.50 7.72 37.63
C ARG A 36 -8.88 8.75 36.58
N ARG A 37 -9.60 9.80 37.00
CA ARG A 37 -9.53 11.08 36.29
C ARG A 37 -8.04 11.42 36.20
N LEU A 38 -7.45 11.34 35.00
CA LEU A 38 -6.19 12.00 34.74
C LEU A 38 -6.41 13.48 35.04
N ARG A 39 -6.01 13.90 36.24
CA ARG A 39 -5.80 15.30 36.52
C ARG A 39 -4.62 15.68 35.64
N VAL A 40 -4.90 16.40 34.56
CA VAL A 40 -3.85 17.11 33.81
C VAL A 40 -3.19 18.02 34.83
N GLU A 41 -1.98 17.68 35.28
CA GLU A 41 -1.18 18.60 36.08
C GLU A 41 -0.95 19.84 35.23
N GLN A 42 -1.27 21.01 35.79
CA GLN A 42 -0.93 22.28 35.18
C GLN A 42 0.60 22.34 35.04
N PRO A 43 1.13 22.77 33.88
CA PRO A 43 2.56 22.75 33.64
C PRO A 43 3.29 23.58 34.70
N ASN A 44 4.31 22.99 35.33
CA ASN A 44 5.17 23.68 36.27
C ASN A 44 6.03 24.74 35.57
N SER A 45 6.50 25.72 36.34
CA SER A 45 7.23 26.92 35.89
C SER A 45 8.54 26.65 35.13
N SER A 46 9.00 25.40 35.06
CA SER A 46 10.10 24.97 34.18
C SER A 46 9.71 24.81 32.71
N CYS A 47 8.42 24.83 32.39
CA CYS A 47 7.94 24.69 31.02
C CYS A 47 8.12 26.02 30.27
N ARG A 48 9.10 26.07 29.35
CA ARG A 48 9.35 27.23 28.45
C ARG A 48 8.11 27.65 27.65
N PHE A 49 7.09 26.79 27.56
CA PHE A 49 5.85 26.96 26.78
C PHE A 49 4.79 27.87 27.41
N LEU A 50 5.06 28.54 28.55
CA LEU A 50 4.13 29.41 29.29
C LEU A 50 3.61 30.66 28.54
N ARG A 51 3.78 30.76 27.21
CA ARG A 51 3.39 31.94 26.41
C ARG A 51 2.28 31.70 25.38
N VAL A 52 1.76 30.48 25.23
CA VAL A 52 0.62 30.28 24.32
C VAL A 52 -0.67 30.52 25.10
N SER A 53 -1.23 31.72 24.96
CA SER A 53 -2.60 32.00 25.39
C SER A 53 -3.54 31.05 24.66
N ALA A 54 -4.46 30.42 25.38
CA ALA A 54 -5.47 29.55 24.79
C ALA A 54 -6.24 30.31 23.69
N GLY A 55 -6.12 29.86 22.43
CA GLY A 55 -6.96 30.32 21.32
C GLY A 55 -6.27 30.84 20.05
N ASP A 56 -4.94 30.94 19.99
CA ASP A 56 -4.24 31.40 18.77
C ASP A 56 -3.38 30.27 18.14
N ASP A 57 -3.97 29.59 17.16
CA ASP A 57 -3.32 28.50 16.40
C ASP A 57 -2.08 28.98 15.65
N ALA A 58 -2.01 30.26 15.25
CA ALA A 58 -0.86 30.81 14.54
C ALA A 58 0.34 30.96 15.49
N ALA A 59 0.10 31.49 16.70
CA ALA A 59 1.11 31.58 17.74
C ALA A 59 1.63 30.20 18.18
N LEU A 60 0.72 29.22 18.29
CA LEU A 60 1.09 27.83 18.57
C LEU A 60 1.94 27.22 17.44
N THR A 61 1.53 27.41 16.18
CA THR A 61 2.26 26.91 15.00
C THR A 61 3.67 27.48 14.96
N GLN A 62 3.84 28.79 15.20
CA GLN A 62 5.15 29.42 15.24
C GLN A 62 6.02 28.84 16.37
N SER A 63 5.46 28.65 17.56
CA SER A 63 6.19 28.06 18.68
C SER A 63 6.63 26.62 18.40
N ILE A 64 5.81 25.82 17.72
CA ILE A 64 6.17 24.47 17.29
C ILE A 64 7.26 24.52 16.22
N ALA A 65 7.15 25.41 15.24
CA ALA A 65 8.13 25.58 14.18
C ALA A 65 9.51 25.96 14.74
N ASP A 66 9.58 26.87 15.70
CA ASP A 66 10.83 27.27 16.36
C ASP A 66 11.50 26.07 17.07
N VAL A 67 10.70 25.26 17.77
CA VAL A 67 11.19 24.07 18.48
C VAL A 67 11.66 23.00 17.50
N ILE A 68 10.90 22.73 16.45
CA ILE A 68 11.25 21.72 15.44
C ILE A 68 12.49 22.15 14.66
N SER A 69 12.59 23.42 14.27
CA SER A 69 13.72 23.95 13.50
C SER A 69 15.04 23.94 14.27
N SER A 70 14.98 24.03 15.60
CA SER A 70 16.17 23.94 16.46
C SER A 70 16.73 22.52 16.62
N LYS A 71 16.00 21.49 16.15
CA LYS A 71 16.41 20.08 16.28
C LYS A 71 16.81 19.50 14.92
N SER A 72 17.82 18.64 14.92
CA SER A 72 18.24 17.90 13.71
C SER A 72 17.11 16.99 13.21
N MET A 73 16.99 16.85 11.88
CA MET A 73 16.04 15.98 11.17
C MET A 73 16.12 14.49 11.56
N THR A 74 17.14 14.10 12.34
CA THR A 74 17.30 12.76 12.90
C THR A 74 16.32 12.43 14.04
N ILE A 75 15.29 13.26 14.28
CA ILE A 75 14.09 12.80 14.99
C ILE A 75 13.40 11.77 14.09
N GLY A 76 13.96 10.55 14.06
CA GLY A 76 13.24 9.37 13.63
C GLY A 76 11.96 9.25 14.43
N ALA A 77 10.96 8.55 13.90
CA ALA A 77 9.62 8.37 14.45
C ALA A 77 9.64 8.05 15.97
N THR A 78 9.78 9.09 16.77
CA THR A 78 9.90 8.98 18.22
C THR A 78 8.49 9.16 18.66
N ASN A 79 7.81 8.06 18.99
CA ASN A 79 6.60 8.12 19.77
C ASN A 79 6.97 8.82 21.07
N GLN A 80 6.75 10.13 21.13
CA GLN A 80 6.89 10.88 22.36
C GLN A 80 5.90 10.25 23.35
N PRO A 81 6.26 10.07 24.64
CA PRO A 81 5.38 9.47 25.65
C PRO A 81 4.03 10.20 25.83
N HIS A 82 3.89 11.35 25.17
CA HIS A 82 2.80 12.30 25.27
C HIS A 82 1.71 12.07 24.21
N GLY A 83 1.82 11.00 23.40
CA GLY A 83 0.81 10.63 22.40
C GLY A 83 0.84 11.46 21.12
N VAL A 84 1.93 12.20 20.88
CA VAL A 84 2.12 13.00 19.66
C VAL A 84 3.08 12.27 18.73
N SER A 85 2.62 11.96 17.53
CA SER A 85 3.43 11.37 16.47
C SER A 85 4.01 12.47 15.59
N VAL A 86 5.33 12.45 15.40
CA VAL A 86 6.05 13.34 14.49
C VAL A 86 6.89 12.48 13.55
N MET A 87 6.84 12.81 12.26
CA MET A 87 7.59 12.11 11.22
C MET A 87 8.29 13.14 10.34
N ALA A 88 9.52 12.82 9.93
CA ALA A 88 10.28 13.67 9.02
C ALA A 88 9.59 13.71 7.65
N ASN A 89 9.54 14.89 7.05
CA ASN A 89 9.20 15.02 5.64
C ASN A 89 10.41 14.57 4.81
N ARG A 90 10.30 13.43 4.14
CA ARG A 90 11.40 12.82 3.37
C ARG A 90 11.22 13.15 1.88
N LEU A 91 12.34 13.27 1.17
CA LEU A 91 12.33 13.37 -0.28
C LEU A 91 11.95 12.01 -0.91
N VAL A 92 11.47 12.05 -2.15
CA VAL A 92 11.04 10.85 -2.87
C VAL A 92 12.22 9.92 -3.12
N GLU A 93 13.39 10.48 -3.41
CA GLU A 93 14.64 9.76 -3.60
C GLU A 93 15.05 9.04 -2.32
N ASP A 94 15.01 9.73 -1.17
CA ASP A 94 15.33 9.14 0.13
C ASP A 94 14.40 7.99 0.48
N PHE A 95 13.12 8.08 0.11
CA PHE A 95 12.15 7.02 0.32
C PHE A 95 12.40 5.83 -0.63
N ARG A 96 12.67 6.11 -1.91
CA ARG A 96 12.88 5.11 -2.95
C ARG A 96 14.15 4.29 -2.71
N ASP A 97 15.20 4.95 -2.24
CA ASP A 97 16.52 4.35 -2.04
C ASP A 97 16.71 3.72 -0.64
N ASP A 98 15.73 3.88 0.25
CA ASP A 98 15.70 3.30 1.60
C ASP A 98 15.68 1.75 1.58
N GLU A 99 16.56 1.14 2.37
CA GLU A 99 16.73 -0.31 2.42
C GLU A 99 15.50 -1.01 3.01
N ASP A 100 14.86 -0.44 4.02
CA ASP A 100 13.67 -1.02 4.65
C ASP A 100 12.46 -0.95 3.72
N ILE A 101 12.32 0.13 2.96
CA ILE A 101 11.29 0.28 1.93
C ILE A 101 11.49 -0.75 0.81
N ARG A 102 12.73 -0.98 0.37
CA ARG A 102 13.06 -2.01 -0.63
C ARG A 102 12.83 -3.43 -0.09
N LYS A 103 13.26 -3.72 1.14
CA LYS A 103 12.99 -5.01 1.81
C LYS A 103 11.50 -5.27 2.03
N ALA A 104 10.73 -4.21 2.30
CA ALA A 104 9.28 -4.31 2.43
C ALA A 104 8.58 -4.64 1.10
N GLY A 105 9.27 -4.55 -0.03
CA GLY A 105 8.73 -4.80 -1.36
C GLY A 105 7.88 -3.65 -1.88
N LEU A 106 8.07 -2.45 -1.35
CA LEU A 106 7.32 -1.25 -1.74
C LEU A 106 7.89 -0.59 -3.01
N ILE A 107 9.15 -0.84 -3.32
CA ILE A 107 9.80 -0.46 -4.58
C ILE A 107 10.41 -1.71 -5.20
N VAL A 108 10.10 -2.00 -6.45
CA VAL A 108 10.56 -3.18 -7.18
C VAL A 108 11.19 -2.79 -8.50
N LYS A 109 12.23 -3.53 -8.92
CA LYS A 109 12.88 -3.38 -10.23
C LYS A 109 12.28 -4.35 -11.22
N ARG A 110 12.01 -3.88 -12.44
CA ARG A 110 11.42 -4.67 -13.51
C ARG A 110 12.03 -4.31 -14.85
N GLU A 111 12.15 -5.31 -15.70
CA GLU A 111 12.50 -5.10 -17.09
C GLU A 111 11.28 -4.67 -17.89
N HIS A 112 11.41 -3.52 -18.55
CA HIS A 112 10.47 -3.00 -19.53
C HIS A 112 11.13 -3.07 -20.91
N PRO A 113 10.43 -3.55 -21.96
CA PRO A 113 11.03 -3.74 -23.28
C PRO A 113 11.75 -2.50 -23.85
N ASP A 114 11.24 -1.30 -23.58
CA ASP A 114 11.84 -0.05 -24.06
C ASP A 114 12.82 0.63 -23.11
N PHE A 115 12.56 0.54 -21.80
CA PHE A 115 13.24 1.33 -20.79
C PHE A 115 14.26 0.50 -20.01
N GLY A 116 14.41 -0.78 -20.34
CA GLY A 116 15.26 -1.71 -19.61
C GLY A 116 14.81 -1.85 -18.16
N GLN A 117 15.74 -1.82 -17.22
CA GLN A 117 15.43 -1.92 -15.79
C GLN A 117 14.82 -0.62 -15.27
N ALA A 118 13.52 -0.65 -14.97
CA ALA A 118 12.76 0.45 -14.38
C ALA A 118 12.29 0.11 -12.97
N GLU A 119 12.25 1.12 -12.09
CA GLU A 119 11.72 0.99 -10.73
C GLU A 119 10.22 1.35 -10.71
N HIS A 120 9.43 0.54 -10.01
CA HIS A 120 7.99 0.71 -9.88
C HIS A 120 7.54 0.55 -8.43
N PRO A 121 6.42 1.19 -8.04
CA PRO A 121 5.72 0.85 -6.80
C PRO A 121 5.37 -0.65 -6.78
N GLY A 122 5.75 -1.29 -5.68
CA GLY A 122 5.48 -2.70 -5.43
C GLY A 122 4.19 -2.92 -4.64
N SER A 123 4.22 -3.88 -3.74
CA SER A 123 3.01 -4.31 -3.03
C SER A 123 2.74 -3.50 -1.77
N VAL A 124 1.78 -2.58 -1.81
CA VAL A 124 1.40 -1.77 -0.64
C VAL A 124 0.61 -2.55 0.41
N ALA A 125 -0.20 -3.53 -0.01
CA ALA A 125 -1.02 -4.34 0.87
C ALA A 125 -0.43 -5.74 1.05
N LYS A 126 -0.31 -6.19 2.30
CA LYS A 126 0.06 -7.57 2.64
C LYS A 126 -1.19 -8.31 3.08
N LEU A 127 -1.72 -9.14 2.18
CA LEU A 127 -2.92 -9.95 2.41
C LEU A 127 -2.49 -11.38 2.73
N SER A 128 -3.10 -11.99 3.75
CA SER A 128 -2.74 -13.34 4.23
C SER A 128 -3.15 -14.44 3.26
N GLU A 129 -4.35 -14.35 2.70
CA GLU A 129 -4.92 -15.40 1.83
C GLU A 129 -4.64 -15.14 0.34
N THR A 130 -4.64 -13.87 -0.06
CA THR A 130 -4.42 -13.44 -1.45
C THR A 130 -3.24 -12.47 -1.55
N PRO A 131 -2.00 -12.90 -1.25
CA PRO A 131 -0.83 -12.04 -1.35
C PRO A 131 -0.78 -11.35 -2.71
N MET A 132 -0.70 -10.02 -2.70
CA MET A 132 -0.64 -9.26 -3.94
C MET A 132 0.69 -9.58 -4.64
N ARG A 133 0.59 -10.00 -5.90
CA ARG A 133 1.74 -10.28 -6.75
C ARG A 133 1.83 -9.19 -7.81
N VAL A 134 3.02 -8.64 -7.98
CA VAL A 134 3.30 -7.74 -9.08
C VAL A 134 3.12 -8.53 -10.38
N GLY A 135 2.22 -8.05 -11.25
CA GLY A 135 1.81 -8.72 -12.49
C GLY A 135 2.88 -8.73 -13.58
N ARG A 136 2.48 -8.85 -14.86
CA ARG A 136 3.40 -8.73 -16.01
C ARG A 136 3.85 -7.26 -16.21
N PRO A 137 4.94 -6.98 -16.94
CA PRO A 137 5.35 -5.60 -17.23
C PRO A 137 4.27 -4.91 -18.07
N THR A 138 4.31 -3.58 -18.12
CA THR A 138 3.43 -2.83 -19.01
C THR A 138 3.64 -3.34 -20.44
N PRO A 139 2.57 -3.78 -21.13
CA PRO A 139 2.70 -4.26 -22.50
C PRO A 139 3.03 -3.10 -23.43
N LEU A 140 3.69 -3.42 -24.54
CA LEU A 140 3.90 -2.47 -25.61
C LEU A 140 2.58 -2.17 -26.33
N LEU A 141 2.54 -1.04 -27.03
CA LEU A 141 1.41 -0.67 -27.87
C LEU A 141 1.10 -1.79 -28.88
N GLY A 142 -0.10 -2.37 -28.75
CA GLY A 142 -0.58 -3.42 -29.63
C GLY A 142 0.00 -4.83 -29.36
N ALA A 143 0.69 -5.05 -28.24
CA ALA A 143 1.32 -6.34 -27.94
C ALA A 143 0.34 -7.53 -27.84
N GLU A 144 -0.89 -7.29 -27.39
CA GLU A 144 -1.93 -8.32 -27.21
C GLU A 144 -3.07 -8.19 -28.25
N THR A 145 -2.89 -7.34 -29.27
CA THR A 145 -3.92 -7.07 -30.30
C THR A 145 -4.34 -8.34 -31.05
N ASP A 146 -3.38 -9.12 -31.53
CA ASP A 146 -3.67 -10.29 -32.37
C ASP A 146 -4.34 -11.40 -31.57
N ASP A 147 -3.91 -11.59 -30.32
CA ASP A 147 -4.49 -12.55 -29.38
C ASP A 147 -5.95 -12.18 -29.06
N ILE A 148 -6.22 -10.91 -28.71
CA ILE A 148 -7.58 -10.44 -28.39
C ILE A 148 -8.51 -10.55 -29.61
N LEU A 149 -8.06 -10.18 -30.80
CA LEU A 149 -8.87 -10.28 -32.01
C LEU A 149 -9.13 -11.74 -32.42
N SER A 150 -8.15 -12.62 -32.21
CA SER A 150 -8.32 -14.06 -32.43
C SER A 150 -9.31 -14.66 -31.43
N GLU A 151 -9.23 -14.29 -30.15
CA GLU A 151 -10.20 -14.70 -29.12
C GLU A 151 -11.61 -14.18 -29.42
N ALA A 152 -11.74 -13.01 -30.06
CA ALA A 152 -13.00 -12.46 -30.52
C ALA A 152 -13.56 -13.15 -31.79
N GLY A 153 -12.79 -14.05 -32.43
CA GLY A 153 -13.24 -14.85 -33.57
C GLY A 153 -12.89 -14.29 -34.95
N TYR A 154 -12.01 -13.28 -35.04
CA TYR A 154 -11.50 -12.79 -36.31
C TYR A 154 -10.47 -13.76 -36.90
N THR A 155 -10.46 -13.90 -38.21
CA THR A 155 -9.43 -14.67 -38.91
C THR A 155 -8.14 -13.87 -39.04
N GLY A 156 -6.99 -14.55 -39.23
CA GLY A 156 -5.72 -13.86 -39.47
C GLY A 156 -5.76 -12.89 -40.65
N GLU A 157 -6.49 -13.23 -41.71
CA GLU A 157 -6.66 -12.34 -42.88
C GLU A 157 -7.43 -11.05 -42.55
N GLN A 158 -8.47 -11.15 -41.71
CA GLN A 158 -9.23 -9.98 -41.25
C GLN A 158 -8.38 -9.10 -40.33
N ILE A 159 -7.59 -9.71 -39.46
CA ILE A 159 -6.68 -9.01 -38.56
C ILE A 159 -5.62 -8.23 -39.37
N GLU A 160 -5.00 -8.86 -40.35
CA GLU A 160 -4.05 -8.18 -41.24
C GLU A 160 -4.70 -7.05 -42.05
N SER A 161 -5.94 -7.24 -42.53
CA SER A 161 -6.70 -6.17 -43.19
C SER A 161 -6.96 -4.97 -42.26
N MET A 162 -7.27 -5.22 -40.99
CA MET A 162 -7.45 -4.17 -39.98
C MET A 162 -6.16 -3.43 -39.64
N LYS A 163 -5.01 -4.12 -39.63
CA LYS A 163 -3.69 -3.47 -39.48
C LYS A 163 -3.36 -2.58 -40.66
N LEU A 164 -3.56 -3.08 -41.89
CA LEU A 164 -3.26 -2.34 -43.12
C LEU A 164 -4.16 -1.11 -43.31
N SER A 165 -5.43 -1.20 -42.92
CA SER A 165 -6.36 -0.08 -42.98
C SER A 165 -6.15 0.96 -41.87
N GLY A 166 -5.27 0.68 -40.90
CA GLY A 166 -5.03 1.55 -39.74
C GLY A 166 -6.17 1.52 -38.71
N ALA A 167 -7.14 0.61 -38.86
CA ALA A 167 -8.19 0.40 -37.86
C ALA A 167 -7.64 -0.12 -36.53
N VAL A 168 -6.48 -0.78 -36.59
CA VAL A 168 -5.77 -1.34 -35.43
C VAL A 168 -4.32 -0.85 -35.47
N VAL A 169 -3.87 -0.26 -34.37
CA VAL A 169 -2.52 0.29 -34.26
C VAL A 169 -1.59 -0.74 -33.62
N GLN A 170 -0.46 -0.99 -34.26
CA GLN A 170 0.64 -1.76 -33.70
C GLN A 170 1.89 -0.89 -33.59
N ARG A 171 2.73 -1.20 -32.61
CA ARG A 171 4.07 -0.63 -32.54
C ARG A 171 4.89 -1.09 -33.74
N GLN A 172 5.50 -0.14 -34.45
CA GLN A 172 6.50 -0.45 -35.47
C GLN A 172 7.81 -0.84 -34.79
N ALA A 173 8.43 -1.93 -35.26
CA ALA A 173 9.70 -2.43 -34.76
C ALA A 173 10.86 -1.49 -35.11
#